data_AF-E0QPJ4-F1
#
_entry.id   AF-E0QPJ4-F1
#
_cell.length_a   1.000
_cell.length_b   1.000
_cell.length_c   1.000
_cell.angle_alpha   90.00
_cell.angle_beta   90.00
_cell.angle_gamma   90.00
#
_symmetry.space_group_name_H-M   'P 1'
#
loop_
_entity.id
_entity.type
_entity.pdbx_description
1 polymer ?
#
loop_
_entity_poly.entity_id
_entity_poly.type
_entity_poly.pdbx_seq_one_letter_code
_entity_poly.pdbx_strand_id
1 'polypeptide(L)'
;MKGVLMMNFGKKMAVGVASAALVASLAGVPAAVAGVGDEIKFPDGGSFTRVSGDSRIDTALAVAEKLYKDSNSSLKTAYLVSSRDENMVDAATSGMLKDGIVLLVPSDRSGQLLLGATMKTKFPNVSKLVAVGGKKAVADEAVAAVKKMNDKITKTERLDGKNRYETNVAVAKASYKSYSVSRVYLTRGDQLVDALTAGAAGDGPVLLVNHEGDVDKATKEYFEKLTLSADGVVLGGKSALSEEQVNKILGETKKLDPWSYLKTTAEKKADVQRAAAVYFGQDKWQRMGKGFIEQKYWDPKKVDEYNYFGNGYTGSAVVGESKDPSTVNVSVNVTDPKKVFIGYKDSTEKLGKNVLALTNKHTALQADLDVALRNAIAGKAKAGEFVGGNAIGGTEAEALLNAVKAMYGVSSQAAGTTFKKGKLSDGGAFTFDSDTDEITGLNTDFFKGIESKLSSGDWSEVKAYKIGTKPATLGGAVYLDIDSNASNVHANDPVPAGKPVVDGVNYDALFNQATSEYKSQKEKADKAKKDLVDAVNLYFGKERMNLVTQEGTWPRLAGKDRYETSALLAVYSLLRGSYLHQDKVDPVNGRAYLASGDDAHLIDSVVAGQLTDGPIMLVPTSGKISEPVLKHLAYLK
;
A
#
# COMPACT_ATOMS: atom_id res chain seq x y z
N MET A 1 27.79 24.07 -16.69
CA MET A 1 27.94 24.21 -15.22
C MET A 1 26.57 24.52 -14.64
N LYS A 2 25.91 23.57 -13.99
CA LYS A 2 24.67 23.80 -13.23
C LYS A 2 24.99 23.52 -11.77
N GLY A 3 24.67 24.50 -10.92
CA GLY A 3 25.10 24.56 -9.52
C GLY A 3 24.72 23.32 -8.74
N VAL A 4 25.72 22.72 -8.11
CA VAL A 4 25.56 21.82 -6.98
C VAL A 4 25.01 22.68 -5.85
N LEU A 5 23.83 22.36 -5.31
CA LEU A 5 23.35 22.94 -4.06
C LEU A 5 24.41 22.60 -2.98
N MET A 6 25.24 23.56 -2.61
CA MET A 6 26.06 23.49 -1.41
C MET A 6 25.10 23.57 -0.22
N MET A 7 24.92 22.45 0.49
CA MET A 7 24.07 22.37 1.68
C MET A 7 24.92 22.60 2.93
N ASN A 8 24.35 23.38 3.85
CA ASN A 8 24.95 23.90 5.07
C ASN A 8 24.85 22.85 6.20
N PHE A 9 25.92 22.15 6.56
CA PHE A 9 25.96 21.09 7.60
C PHE A 9 26.34 21.66 8.98
N GLY A 10 25.72 21.18 10.07
CA GLY A 10 25.95 21.65 11.45
C GLY A 10 26.80 20.66 12.26
N LYS A 11 27.20 21.06 13.48
CA LYS A 11 28.51 20.71 14.09
C LYS A 11 28.96 19.24 14.27
N LYS A 12 28.18 18.15 14.16
CA LYS A 12 28.74 16.76 14.33
C LYS A 12 27.95 15.68 13.55
N MET A 13 28.62 14.83 12.76
CA MET A 13 28.01 13.75 11.93
C MET A 13 28.85 12.46 12.01
N ALA A 14 28.90 11.84 13.18
CA ALA A 14 30.00 10.92 13.46
C ALA A 14 29.71 9.46 13.04
N VAL A 15 30.26 9.11 11.86
CA VAL A 15 30.80 7.80 11.43
C VAL A 15 30.11 7.19 10.20
N GLY A 16 30.88 6.86 9.15
CA GLY A 16 30.35 6.19 7.94
C GLY A 16 31.22 5.02 7.48
N VAL A 17 30.57 3.92 7.09
CA VAL A 17 31.17 2.81 6.32
C VAL A 17 30.90 3.10 4.85
N ALA A 18 31.74 3.98 4.28
CA ALA A 18 31.50 4.60 2.98
C ALA A 18 32.76 4.59 2.10
N SER A 19 32.59 4.64 0.78
CA SER A 19 33.70 4.85 -0.15
C SER A 19 34.31 6.24 0.05
N ALA A 20 35.61 6.40 -0.21
CA ALA A 20 36.27 7.71 -0.13
C ALA A 20 35.59 8.76 -1.02
N ALA A 21 35.08 8.35 -2.19
CA ALA A 21 34.32 9.20 -3.10
C ALA A 21 32.99 9.70 -2.51
N LEU A 22 32.27 8.85 -1.79
CA LEU A 22 31.01 9.21 -1.12
C LEU A 22 31.26 10.23 0.00
N VAL A 23 32.24 9.99 0.86
CA VAL A 23 32.56 10.91 1.96
C VAL A 23 33.07 12.25 1.43
N ALA A 24 33.88 12.22 0.37
CA ALA A 24 34.35 13.40 -0.33
C ALA A 24 33.23 14.21 -0.99
N SER A 25 32.27 13.54 -1.64
CA SER A 25 31.10 14.19 -2.24
C SER A 25 30.22 14.89 -1.20
N LEU A 26 30.06 14.28 -0.04
CA LEU A 26 29.34 14.86 1.09
C LEU A 26 30.07 16.09 1.62
N ALA A 27 31.37 15.97 1.89
CA ALA A 27 32.18 17.01 2.51
C ALA A 27 32.63 18.13 1.56
N GLY A 28 32.35 18.00 0.25
CA GLY A 28 32.80 18.97 -0.75
C GLY A 28 34.33 19.03 -0.89
N VAL A 29 35.04 17.97 -0.48
CA VAL A 29 36.51 17.86 -0.53
C VAL A 29 36.95 16.86 -1.61
N PRO A 30 38.20 16.92 -2.12
CA PRO A 30 38.70 15.89 -3.04
C PRO A 30 38.74 14.51 -2.39
N ALA A 31 38.44 13.44 -3.16
CA ALA A 31 38.47 12.05 -2.68
C ALA A 31 39.82 11.63 -2.07
N ALA A 32 40.92 12.23 -2.51
CA ALA A 32 42.26 12.01 -1.97
C ALA A 32 42.44 12.51 -0.52
N VAL A 33 41.57 13.42 -0.05
CA VAL A 33 41.61 14.00 1.30
C VAL A 33 40.74 13.21 2.29
N ALA A 34 39.89 12.28 1.80
CA ALA A 34 39.00 11.46 2.62
C ALA A 34 39.65 10.13 3.06
N GLY A 35 40.76 10.22 3.79
CA GLY A 35 41.51 9.08 4.34
C GLY A 35 40.74 8.24 5.35
N VAL A 36 41.21 7.01 5.63
CA VAL A 36 40.64 6.13 6.67
C VAL A 36 41.02 6.67 8.05
N GLY A 37 40.04 6.82 8.95
CA GLY A 37 40.28 7.27 10.33
C GLY A 37 40.41 8.78 10.53
N ASP A 38 40.55 9.56 9.46
CA ASP A 38 40.59 11.02 9.55
C ASP A 38 39.20 11.61 9.81
N GLU A 39 39.16 12.61 10.69
CA GLU A 39 37.96 13.42 10.95
C GLU A 39 37.78 14.41 9.79
N ILE A 40 36.84 14.12 8.89
CA ILE A 40 36.54 14.97 7.73
C ILE A 40 35.54 16.03 8.18
N LYS A 41 36.03 17.26 8.37
CA LYS A 41 35.26 18.40 8.84
C LYS A 41 34.59 19.12 7.68
N PHE A 42 33.30 19.38 7.84
CA PHE A 42 32.54 20.16 6.86
C PHE A 42 32.84 21.66 7.01
N PRO A 43 32.82 22.44 5.92
CA PRO A 43 33.03 23.89 5.97
C PRO A 43 32.07 24.64 6.90
N ASP A 44 30.89 24.05 7.17
CA ASP A 44 29.79 24.69 7.87
C ASP A 44 29.55 24.13 9.30
N GLY A 45 30.35 23.13 9.69
CA GLY A 45 30.24 22.38 10.94
C GLY A 45 29.81 20.92 10.69
N GLY A 46 30.31 20.00 11.51
CA GLY A 46 30.11 18.56 11.31
C GLY A 46 31.42 17.86 11.10
N SER A 47 31.50 16.58 11.46
CA SER A 47 32.60 15.74 11.05
C SER A 47 32.18 14.32 10.82
N PHE A 48 32.65 13.71 9.73
CA PHE A 48 32.60 12.26 9.52
C PHE A 48 33.92 11.62 9.93
N THR A 49 33.83 10.46 10.55
CA THR A 49 34.95 9.53 10.66
C THR A 49 34.68 8.35 9.74
N ARG A 50 35.58 8.08 8.80
CA ARG A 50 35.45 6.92 7.93
C ARG A 50 35.92 5.65 8.67
N VAL A 51 35.07 4.62 8.70
CA VAL A 51 35.43 3.28 9.19
C VAL A 51 35.41 2.32 8.01
N SER A 52 36.59 1.90 7.57
CA SER A 52 36.76 1.02 6.40
C SER A 52 38.13 0.34 6.42
N GLY A 53 38.30 -0.72 5.65
CA GLY A 53 39.60 -1.32 5.35
C GLY A 53 39.75 -1.64 3.86
N ASP A 54 40.90 -2.21 3.49
CA ASP A 54 41.24 -2.52 2.10
C ASP A 54 40.41 -3.67 1.52
N SER A 55 39.81 -4.47 2.40
CA SER A 55 38.85 -5.52 2.05
C SER A 55 37.58 -5.44 2.92
N ARG A 56 36.55 -6.19 2.52
CA ARG A 56 35.34 -6.39 3.34
C ARG A 56 35.66 -6.99 4.72
N ILE A 57 36.70 -7.82 4.81
CA ILE A 57 37.14 -8.43 6.08
C ILE A 57 37.77 -7.35 6.98
N ASP A 58 38.61 -6.49 6.41
CA ASP A 58 39.27 -5.42 7.16
C ASP A 58 38.27 -4.35 7.59
N THR A 59 37.29 -4.04 6.73
CA THR A 59 36.15 -3.20 7.09
C THR A 59 35.37 -3.80 8.25
N ALA A 60 35.12 -5.12 8.23
CA ALA A 60 34.41 -5.78 9.31
C ALA A 60 35.16 -5.75 10.64
N LEU A 61 36.48 -5.94 10.60
CA LEU A 61 37.35 -5.80 11.77
C LEU A 61 37.35 -4.37 12.32
N ALA A 62 37.42 -3.36 11.46
CA ALA A 62 37.40 -1.95 11.87
C ALA A 62 36.08 -1.57 12.55
N VAL A 63 34.94 -2.04 12.03
CA VAL A 63 33.62 -1.82 12.64
C VAL A 63 33.51 -2.56 13.98
N ALA A 64 33.95 -3.82 14.05
CA ALA A 64 33.96 -4.59 15.29
C ALA A 64 34.86 -3.95 16.37
N GLU A 65 36.02 -3.41 16.00
CA GLU A 65 36.88 -2.64 16.90
C GLU A 65 36.21 -1.39 17.46
N LYS A 66 35.43 -0.69 16.62
CA LYS A 66 34.66 0.47 17.07
C LYS A 66 33.60 0.06 18.08
N LEU A 67 32.78 -0.94 17.76
CA LEU A 67 31.75 -1.46 18.66
C LEU A 67 32.37 -1.95 19.98
N TYR A 68 33.47 -2.70 19.91
CA TYR A 68 34.15 -3.24 21.08
C TYR A 68 34.65 -2.13 22.00
N LYS A 69 35.21 -1.05 21.44
CA LYS A 69 35.62 0.14 22.22
C LYS A 69 34.42 0.85 22.84
N ASP A 70 33.36 1.08 22.06
CA ASP A 70 32.13 1.74 22.54
C ASP A 70 31.45 0.92 23.65
N SER A 71 31.60 -0.40 23.62
CA SER A 71 31.11 -1.32 24.65
C SER A 71 32.04 -1.46 25.85
N ASN A 72 33.04 -0.57 26.02
CA ASN A 72 34.08 -0.67 27.05
C ASN A 72 34.78 -2.04 27.08
N SER A 73 34.99 -2.66 25.91
CA SER A 73 35.61 -3.98 25.74
C SER A 73 34.89 -5.13 26.46
N SER A 74 33.60 -4.98 26.79
CA SER A 74 32.84 -5.94 27.61
C SER A 74 32.30 -7.16 26.85
N LEU A 75 32.29 -7.13 25.51
CA LEU A 75 31.70 -8.18 24.68
C LEU A 75 32.49 -9.49 24.75
N LYS A 76 31.78 -10.62 24.89
CA LYS A 76 32.37 -11.97 25.07
C LYS A 76 32.13 -12.93 23.90
N THR A 77 31.24 -12.55 22.98
CA THR A 77 30.82 -13.38 21.85
C THR A 77 31.30 -12.78 20.54
N ALA A 78 31.77 -13.62 19.62
CA ALA A 78 31.96 -13.26 18.22
C ALA A 78 31.08 -14.13 17.32
N TYR A 79 30.27 -13.47 16.51
CA TYR A 79 29.41 -14.06 15.50
C TYR A 79 30.16 -14.12 14.18
N LEU A 80 30.37 -15.34 13.70
CA LEU A 80 31.11 -15.65 12.48
C LEU A 80 30.14 -15.83 11.33
N VAL A 81 30.28 -15.01 10.30
CA VAL A 81 29.39 -15.03 9.13
C VAL A 81 30.18 -15.15 7.84
N SER A 82 29.58 -15.73 6.80
CA SER A 82 30.26 -15.93 5.52
C SER A 82 30.64 -14.58 4.87
N SER A 83 31.84 -14.50 4.33
CA SER A 83 32.27 -13.35 3.50
C SER A 83 31.78 -13.42 2.05
N ARG A 84 31.14 -14.52 1.64
CA ARG A 84 30.68 -14.76 0.26
C ARG A 84 29.30 -14.16 0.01
N ASP A 85 29.13 -13.50 -1.13
CA ASP A 85 27.88 -12.82 -1.50
C ASP A 85 26.67 -13.78 -1.54
N GLU A 86 26.89 -15.00 -2.04
CA GLU A 86 25.86 -16.06 -2.14
C GLU A 86 25.32 -16.54 -0.77
N ASN A 87 26.06 -16.30 0.33
CA ASN A 87 25.72 -16.72 1.68
C ASN A 87 25.41 -15.55 2.62
N MET A 88 25.28 -14.34 2.06
CA MET A 88 25.06 -13.10 2.82
C MET A 88 23.65 -13.01 3.43
N VAL A 89 22.72 -13.86 2.97
CA VAL A 89 21.34 -13.99 3.46
C VAL A 89 21.27 -14.33 4.95
N ASP A 90 22.19 -15.16 5.43
CA ASP A 90 22.23 -15.56 6.85
C ASP A 90 22.85 -14.45 7.72
N ALA A 91 23.60 -13.53 7.10
CA ALA A 91 24.24 -12.40 7.75
C ALA A 91 23.30 -11.23 7.98
N ALA A 92 22.29 -11.06 7.14
CA ALA A 92 21.55 -9.82 7.01
C ALA A 92 20.89 -9.34 8.30
N THR A 93 20.44 -10.27 9.13
CA THR A 93 19.77 -9.95 10.39
C THR A 93 20.69 -10.08 11.60
N SER A 94 22.00 -10.29 11.40
CA SER A 94 22.97 -10.41 12.49
C SER A 94 23.13 -9.12 13.30
N GLY A 95 22.71 -7.96 12.77
CA GLY A 95 22.65 -6.69 13.51
C GLY A 95 21.73 -6.74 14.75
N MET A 96 20.83 -7.72 14.83
CA MET A 96 20.00 -7.98 16.00
C MET A 96 20.79 -8.56 17.18
N LEU A 97 22.00 -9.07 16.96
CA LEU A 97 22.83 -9.73 17.97
C LEU A 97 23.67 -8.67 18.71
N LYS A 98 23.10 -8.13 19.79
CA LYS A 98 23.66 -6.99 20.53
C LYS A 98 24.70 -7.40 21.60
N ASP A 99 24.89 -8.70 21.84
CA ASP A 99 25.75 -9.24 22.92
C ASP A 99 27.15 -9.69 22.43
N GLY A 100 27.52 -9.35 21.20
CA GLY A 100 28.79 -9.73 20.59
C GLY A 100 29.17 -8.89 19.38
N ILE A 101 30.38 -9.17 18.86
CA ILE A 101 30.87 -8.57 17.61
C ILE A 101 30.54 -9.47 16.41
N VAL A 102 30.26 -8.87 15.25
CA VAL A 102 30.01 -9.60 14.00
C VAL A 102 31.26 -9.53 13.12
N LEU A 103 31.78 -10.68 12.70
CA LEU A 103 32.99 -10.82 11.89
C LEU A 103 32.74 -11.67 10.65
N LEU A 104 33.36 -11.26 9.54
CA LEU A 104 33.30 -12.01 8.28
C LEU A 104 34.42 -13.05 8.23
N VAL A 105 34.06 -14.29 7.88
CA VAL A 105 34.98 -15.42 7.77
C VAL A 105 35.51 -15.49 6.33
N PRO A 106 36.83 -15.41 6.12
CA PRO A 106 37.44 -15.58 4.80
C PRO A 106 37.15 -16.96 4.20
N SER A 107 37.05 -17.02 2.87
CA SER A 107 36.77 -18.26 2.15
C SER A 107 37.91 -19.26 2.16
N ASP A 108 39.14 -18.80 2.36
CA ASP A 108 40.35 -19.62 2.40
C ASP A 108 40.83 -19.86 3.85
N ARG A 109 41.56 -20.96 4.02
CA ARG A 109 42.03 -21.41 5.34
C ARG A 109 43.04 -20.45 5.98
N SER A 110 43.89 -19.82 5.18
CA SER A 110 44.93 -18.91 5.69
C SER A 110 44.29 -17.65 6.27
N GLY A 111 43.30 -17.09 5.58
CA GLY A 111 42.49 -15.99 6.09
C GLY A 111 41.74 -16.34 7.37
N GLN A 112 41.20 -17.56 7.50
CA GLN A 112 40.53 -18.02 8.73
C GLN A 112 41.48 -18.10 9.93
N LEU A 113 42.70 -18.60 9.73
CA LEU A 113 43.74 -18.62 10.77
C LEU A 113 44.14 -17.19 11.16
N LEU A 114 44.32 -16.31 10.16
CA LEU A 114 44.65 -14.90 10.39
C LEU A 114 43.54 -14.20 11.18
N LEU A 115 42.27 -14.43 10.85
CA LEU A 115 41.13 -13.90 11.60
C LEU A 115 41.20 -14.31 13.07
N GLY A 116 41.46 -15.58 13.36
CA GLY A 116 41.62 -16.08 14.73
C GLY A 116 42.76 -15.39 15.49
N ALA A 117 43.92 -15.23 14.87
CA ALA A 117 45.06 -14.54 15.47
C ALA A 117 44.78 -13.06 15.73
N THR A 118 44.12 -12.38 14.78
CA THR A 118 43.67 -10.99 14.92
C THR A 118 42.66 -10.86 16.05
N MET A 119 41.71 -11.79 16.19
CA MET A 119 40.74 -11.76 17.27
C MET A 119 41.40 -11.90 18.65
N LYS A 120 42.40 -12.77 18.78
CA LYS A 120 43.13 -12.97 20.06
C LYS A 120 43.77 -11.67 20.56
N THR A 121 44.26 -10.84 19.63
CA THR A 121 44.94 -9.58 19.95
C THR A 121 43.95 -8.43 20.13
N LYS A 122 42.99 -8.26 19.21
CA LYS A 122 42.09 -7.10 19.18
C LYS A 122 40.87 -7.22 20.09
N PHE A 123 40.43 -8.44 20.39
CA PHE A 123 39.21 -8.70 21.17
C PHE A 123 39.49 -9.67 22.34
N PRO A 124 40.35 -9.26 23.29
CA PRO A 124 40.92 -10.17 24.29
C PRO A 124 39.90 -10.80 25.25
N ASN A 125 38.68 -10.27 25.36
CA ASN A 125 37.61 -10.82 26.22
C ASN A 125 36.63 -11.74 25.48
N VAL A 126 36.76 -11.86 24.15
CA VAL A 126 35.93 -12.78 23.37
C VAL A 126 36.37 -14.22 23.67
N SER A 127 35.42 -15.02 24.18
CA SER A 127 35.64 -16.41 24.58
C SER A 127 34.63 -17.40 23.97
N LYS A 128 33.63 -16.88 23.24
CA LYS A 128 32.61 -17.68 22.55
C LYS A 128 32.58 -17.35 21.06
N LEU A 129 32.61 -18.37 20.21
CA LEU A 129 32.33 -18.25 18.77
C LEU A 129 30.93 -18.79 18.47
N VAL A 130 30.20 -18.10 17.59
CA VAL A 130 28.90 -18.54 17.10
C VAL A 130 28.88 -18.41 15.59
N ALA A 131 28.81 -19.53 14.87
CA ALA A 131 28.62 -19.49 13.42
C ALA A 131 27.17 -19.12 13.09
N VAL A 132 26.95 -18.16 12.20
CA VAL A 132 25.62 -17.80 11.71
C VAL A 132 25.49 -18.30 10.27
N GLY A 133 24.49 -19.15 10.05
CA GLY A 133 24.25 -19.85 8.79
C GLY A 133 24.67 -21.32 8.84
N GLY A 134 24.16 -22.09 7.88
CA GLY A 134 24.45 -23.53 7.78
C GLY A 134 25.91 -23.83 7.42
N LYS A 135 26.28 -25.12 7.45
CA LYS A 135 27.66 -25.56 7.15
C LYS A 135 28.15 -25.19 5.74
N LYS A 136 27.23 -24.97 4.79
CA LYS A 136 27.56 -24.47 3.45
C LYS A 136 28.00 -23.00 3.46
N ALA A 137 27.44 -22.20 4.36
CA ALA A 137 27.76 -20.78 4.51
C ALA A 137 29.04 -20.59 5.34
N VAL A 138 29.11 -21.26 6.49
CA VAL A 138 30.28 -21.25 7.39
C VAL A 138 30.60 -22.69 7.78
N ALA A 139 31.61 -23.27 7.15
CA ALA A 139 32.03 -24.66 7.39
C ALA A 139 32.55 -24.87 8.81
N ASP A 140 32.36 -26.08 9.37
CA ASP A 140 32.86 -26.41 10.72
C ASP A 140 34.39 -26.30 10.79
N GLU A 141 35.07 -26.62 9.68
CA GLU A 141 36.52 -26.49 9.52
C GLU A 141 36.96 -25.03 9.59
N ALA A 142 36.15 -24.10 9.11
CA ALA A 142 36.45 -22.67 9.17
C ALA A 142 36.35 -22.15 10.62
N VAL A 143 35.32 -22.57 11.36
CA VAL A 143 35.18 -22.27 12.79
C VAL A 143 36.36 -22.86 13.58
N ALA A 144 36.74 -24.10 13.27
CA ALA A 144 37.87 -24.77 13.90
C ALA A 144 39.21 -24.06 13.60
N ALA A 145 39.40 -23.55 12.37
CA ALA A 145 40.58 -22.79 11.99
C ALA A 145 40.68 -21.46 12.77
N VAL A 146 39.58 -20.70 12.87
CA VAL A 146 39.55 -19.46 13.67
C VAL A 146 39.85 -19.76 15.15
N LYS A 147 39.21 -20.80 15.72
CA LYS A 147 39.44 -21.22 17.11
C LYS A 147 40.89 -21.65 17.36
N LYS A 148 41.53 -22.35 16.42
CA LYS A 148 42.91 -22.86 16.57
C LYS A 148 43.92 -21.76 16.93
N MET A 149 43.71 -20.55 16.43
CA MET A 149 44.62 -19.42 16.65
C MET A 149 44.23 -18.55 17.86
N ASN A 150 43.12 -18.87 18.53
CA ASN A 150 42.61 -18.14 19.70
C ASN A 150 42.19 -19.11 20.81
N ASP A 151 43.16 -19.46 21.66
CA ASP A 151 43.03 -20.33 22.83
C ASP A 151 42.04 -19.82 23.90
N LYS A 152 41.68 -18.53 23.86
CA LYS A 152 40.65 -17.95 24.75
C LYS A 152 39.23 -18.42 24.41
N ILE A 153 39.03 -18.96 23.21
CA ILE A 153 37.74 -19.49 22.78
C ILE A 153 37.48 -20.84 23.47
N THR A 154 36.60 -20.83 24.46
CA THR A 154 36.20 -22.03 25.21
C THR A 154 34.92 -22.67 24.69
N LYS A 155 34.08 -21.90 23.97
CA LYS A 155 32.79 -22.37 23.46
C LYS A 155 32.57 -22.05 21.99
N THR A 156 31.98 -22.98 21.26
CA THR A 156 31.53 -22.83 19.87
C THR A 156 30.06 -23.23 19.75
N GLU A 157 29.24 -22.42 19.11
CA GLU A 157 27.83 -22.69 18.81
C GLU A 157 27.51 -22.36 17.34
N ARG A 158 26.31 -22.71 16.88
CA ARG A 158 25.81 -22.36 15.55
C ARG A 158 24.35 -21.91 15.63
N LEU A 159 24.01 -20.88 14.85
CA LEU A 159 22.65 -20.42 14.59
C LEU A 159 22.36 -20.71 13.11
N ASP A 160 21.61 -21.76 12.84
CA ASP A 160 21.30 -22.20 11.48
C ASP A 160 19.88 -22.77 11.36
N GLY A 161 19.47 -22.96 10.11
CA GLY A 161 18.23 -23.59 9.70
C GLY A 161 18.36 -24.18 8.31
N LYS A 162 17.33 -24.89 7.84
CA LYS A 162 17.35 -25.51 6.50
C LYS A 162 17.32 -24.47 5.38
N ASN A 163 16.81 -23.29 5.68
CA ASN A 163 16.72 -22.16 4.77
C ASN A 163 17.00 -20.84 5.52
N ARG A 164 16.98 -19.73 4.78
CA ARG A 164 17.26 -18.38 5.31
C ARG A 164 16.22 -17.90 6.34
N TYR A 165 14.97 -18.34 6.23
CA TYR A 165 13.87 -17.96 7.13
C TYR A 165 14.04 -18.66 8.48
N GLU A 166 14.33 -19.97 8.46
CA GLU A 166 14.66 -20.74 9.66
C GLU A 166 15.92 -20.20 10.36
N THR A 167 16.96 -19.85 9.59
CA THR A 167 18.19 -19.24 10.13
C THR A 167 17.90 -17.87 10.76
N ASN A 168 17.09 -17.03 10.10
CA ASN A 168 16.65 -15.75 10.65
C ASN A 168 15.88 -15.93 11.98
N VAL A 169 15.00 -16.92 12.07
CA VAL A 169 14.30 -17.27 13.31
C VAL A 169 15.26 -17.75 14.39
N ALA A 170 16.30 -18.51 14.05
CA ALA A 170 17.34 -18.91 15.01
C ALA A 170 18.10 -17.69 15.57
N VAL A 171 18.44 -16.72 14.70
CA VAL A 171 19.05 -15.44 15.11
C VAL A 171 18.09 -14.64 15.99
N ALA A 172 16.81 -14.51 15.61
CA ALA A 172 15.81 -13.80 16.40
C ALA A 172 15.61 -14.42 17.80
N LYS A 173 15.57 -15.75 17.91
CA LYS A 173 15.52 -16.47 19.20
C LYS A 173 16.76 -16.23 20.05
N ALA A 174 17.93 -16.14 19.45
CA ALA A 174 19.18 -15.85 20.16
C ALA A 174 19.20 -14.42 20.70
N SER A 175 18.69 -13.46 19.92
CA SER A 175 18.59 -12.04 20.31
C SER A 175 17.47 -11.76 21.33
N TYR A 176 16.31 -12.40 21.18
CA TYR A 176 15.09 -12.12 21.93
C TYR A 176 14.58 -13.36 22.67
N LYS A 177 15.39 -13.86 23.61
CA LYS A 177 15.18 -15.14 24.32
C LYS A 177 13.90 -15.19 25.16
N SER A 178 13.42 -14.05 25.65
CA SER A 178 12.21 -13.96 26.49
C SER A 178 10.92 -14.01 25.68
N TYR A 179 10.99 -13.88 24.34
CA TYR A 179 9.85 -13.69 23.45
C TYR A 179 8.97 -12.45 23.75
N SER A 180 9.29 -11.70 24.80
CA SER A 180 8.69 -10.41 25.11
C SER A 180 9.50 -9.33 24.42
N VAL A 181 8.90 -8.69 23.42
CA VAL A 181 9.56 -7.73 22.54
C VAL A 181 8.75 -6.45 22.46
N SER A 182 9.44 -5.33 22.27
CA SER A 182 8.75 -4.05 22.07
C SER A 182 8.07 -3.98 20.72
N ARG A 183 8.65 -4.64 19.70
CA ARG A 183 8.19 -4.57 18.32
C ARG A 183 8.60 -5.81 17.54
N VAL A 184 8.06 -5.97 16.34
CA VAL A 184 8.57 -6.88 15.30
C VAL A 184 8.67 -6.12 13.99
N TYR A 185 9.71 -6.37 13.21
CA TYR A 185 9.88 -5.82 11.86
C TYR A 185 9.72 -6.92 10.81
N LEU A 186 8.82 -6.77 9.84
CA LEU A 186 8.69 -7.68 8.70
C LEU A 186 9.41 -7.13 7.49
N THR A 187 10.21 -7.97 6.85
CA THR A 187 10.94 -7.63 5.62
C THR A 187 10.90 -8.80 4.66
N ARG A 188 11.12 -8.57 3.36
CA ARG A 188 11.24 -9.65 2.39
C ARG A 188 12.56 -10.41 2.57
N GLY A 189 12.54 -11.73 2.46
CA GLY A 189 13.72 -12.59 2.67
C GLY A 189 14.61 -12.82 1.45
N ASP A 190 14.15 -12.45 0.25
CA ASP A 190 14.89 -12.64 -1.01
C ASP A 190 15.70 -11.40 -1.42
N GLN A 191 15.34 -10.21 -0.94
CA GLN A 191 16.11 -8.96 -1.06
C GLN A 191 16.32 -8.35 0.31
N LEU A 192 17.55 -8.38 0.80
CA LEU A 192 17.84 -8.25 2.22
C LEU A 192 18.06 -6.80 2.68
N VAL A 193 18.10 -5.85 1.75
CA VAL A 193 18.53 -4.48 2.02
C VAL A 193 17.74 -3.81 3.14
N ASP A 194 16.42 -4.03 3.18
CA ASP A 194 15.56 -3.52 4.24
C ASP A 194 15.84 -4.25 5.58
N ALA A 195 16.06 -5.57 5.53
CA ALA A 195 16.40 -6.40 6.70
C ALA A 195 17.72 -5.99 7.36
N LEU A 196 18.72 -5.56 6.58
CA LEU A 196 20.00 -5.03 7.07
C LEU A 196 19.77 -3.82 7.97
N THR A 197 19.03 -2.86 7.44
CA THR A 197 18.77 -1.59 8.13
C THR A 197 17.89 -1.80 9.36
N ALA A 198 16.91 -2.72 9.28
CA ALA A 198 16.06 -3.14 10.38
C ALA A 198 16.84 -3.76 11.54
N GLY A 199 17.88 -4.54 11.24
CA GLY A 199 18.71 -5.18 12.27
C GLY A 199 19.34 -4.18 13.24
N ALA A 200 19.61 -2.96 12.78
CA ALA A 200 20.16 -1.89 13.61
C ALA A 200 19.13 -1.23 14.53
N ALA A 201 17.81 -1.36 14.27
CA ALA A 201 16.74 -0.70 15.03
C ALA A 201 16.72 -1.05 16.52
N GLY A 202 17.09 -2.29 16.87
CA GLY A 202 17.44 -2.71 18.23
C GLY A 202 16.28 -2.97 19.21
N ASP A 203 15.06 -2.54 18.92
CA ASP A 203 13.88 -2.67 19.81
C ASP A 203 12.96 -3.87 19.50
N GLY A 204 13.33 -4.73 18.54
CA GLY A 204 12.56 -5.94 18.22
C GLY A 204 13.15 -6.81 17.12
N PRO A 205 12.73 -8.08 17.02
CA PRO A 205 13.20 -8.98 15.97
C PRO A 205 12.76 -8.54 14.58
N VAL A 206 13.67 -8.69 13.64
CA VAL A 206 13.46 -8.62 12.19
C VAL A 206 13.15 -10.02 11.70
N LEU A 207 11.97 -10.20 11.13
CA LEU A 207 11.50 -11.45 10.55
C LEU A 207 11.49 -11.36 9.03
N LEU A 208 12.10 -12.36 8.39
CA LEU A 208 12.08 -12.52 6.95
C LEU A 208 10.79 -13.22 6.51
N VAL A 209 10.16 -12.69 5.46
CA VAL A 209 8.92 -13.21 4.87
C VAL A 209 9.16 -13.53 3.39
N ASN A 210 8.56 -14.61 2.90
CA ASN A 210 8.58 -14.97 1.50
C ASN A 210 7.97 -13.85 0.65
N HIS A 211 8.57 -13.57 -0.51
CA HIS A 211 8.05 -12.55 -1.42
C HIS A 211 6.70 -12.98 -2.02
N GLU A 212 6.54 -14.28 -2.27
CA GLU A 212 5.34 -14.92 -2.82
C GLU A 212 5.19 -16.34 -2.23
N GLY A 213 4.04 -16.98 -2.49
CA GLY A 213 3.76 -18.34 -2.00
C GLY A 213 3.35 -18.39 -0.52
N ASP A 214 3.59 -19.52 0.14
CA ASP A 214 3.32 -19.67 1.56
C ASP A 214 4.45 -19.05 2.40
N VAL A 215 4.07 -18.38 3.49
CA VAL A 215 5.02 -17.88 4.49
C VAL A 215 5.69 -19.06 5.17
N ASP A 216 7.01 -18.99 5.33
CA ASP A 216 7.76 -20.04 6.01
C ASP A 216 7.19 -20.32 7.41
N LYS A 217 6.97 -21.61 7.68
CA LYS A 217 6.36 -22.09 8.91
C LYS A 217 7.14 -21.65 10.14
N ALA A 218 8.47 -21.61 10.10
CA ALA A 218 9.28 -21.18 11.23
C ALA A 218 9.07 -19.70 11.56
N THR A 219 8.94 -18.84 10.53
CA THR A 219 8.65 -17.41 10.71
C THR A 219 7.30 -17.23 11.38
N LYS A 220 6.27 -17.93 10.88
CA LYS A 220 4.90 -17.84 11.41
C LYS A 220 4.82 -18.34 12.86
N GLU A 221 5.35 -19.52 13.14
CA GLU A 221 5.36 -20.10 14.50
C GLU A 221 6.17 -19.28 15.50
N TYR A 222 7.26 -18.64 15.06
CA TYR A 222 8.01 -17.75 15.93
C TYR A 222 7.21 -16.48 16.22
N PHE A 223 6.61 -15.87 15.19
CA PHE A 223 5.78 -14.69 15.34
C PHE A 223 4.61 -14.91 16.31
N GLU A 224 3.89 -16.02 16.18
CA GLU A 224 2.75 -16.39 17.06
C GLU A 224 3.15 -16.57 18.53
N LYS A 225 4.43 -16.83 18.82
CA LYS A 225 4.95 -16.98 20.19
C LYS A 225 5.42 -15.67 20.81
N LEU A 226 5.49 -14.58 20.05
CA LEU A 226 5.94 -13.29 20.55
C LEU A 226 4.84 -12.61 21.35
N THR A 227 5.20 -12.13 22.52
CA THR A 227 4.37 -11.20 23.29
C THR A 227 4.82 -9.79 22.96
N LEU A 228 3.98 -9.07 22.24
CA LEU A 228 4.24 -7.72 21.76
C LEU A 228 3.75 -6.70 22.79
N SER A 229 4.64 -5.80 23.22
CA SER A 229 4.23 -4.62 24.00
C SER A 229 3.82 -3.42 23.13
N ALA A 230 4.08 -3.48 21.81
CA ALA A 230 3.52 -2.57 20.81
C ALA A 230 3.37 -3.27 19.43
N ASP A 231 2.62 -2.67 18.50
CA ASP A 231 2.44 -3.17 17.12
C ASP A 231 3.78 -3.34 16.38
N GLY A 232 3.85 -4.22 15.38
CA GLY A 232 5.04 -4.35 14.53
C GLY A 232 5.07 -3.39 13.34
N VAL A 233 6.09 -3.49 12.49
CA VAL A 233 6.35 -2.61 11.34
C VAL A 233 6.66 -3.45 10.11
N VAL A 234 6.10 -3.10 8.96
CA VAL A 234 6.45 -3.69 7.66
C VAL A 234 7.41 -2.76 6.92
N LEU A 235 8.53 -3.28 6.41
CA LEU A 235 9.46 -2.52 5.58
C LEU A 235 9.33 -2.87 4.10
N GLY A 236 9.46 -1.85 3.27
CA GLY A 236 9.36 -1.94 1.82
C GLY A 236 7.93 -1.77 1.27
N GLY A 237 7.86 -1.35 0.01
CA GLY A 237 6.60 -1.20 -0.73
C GLY A 237 5.91 -2.55 -1.03
N LYS A 238 4.72 -2.51 -1.63
CA LYS A 238 3.96 -3.73 -1.99
C LYS A 238 4.69 -4.63 -3.00
N SER A 239 5.55 -4.06 -3.84
CA SER A 239 6.42 -4.81 -4.76
C SER A 239 7.60 -5.47 -4.07
N ALA A 240 7.91 -5.08 -2.83
CA ALA A 240 8.92 -5.73 -2.01
C ALA A 240 8.26 -6.83 -1.17
N LEU A 241 7.22 -6.49 -0.42
CA LEU A 241 6.42 -7.45 0.35
C LEU A 241 4.94 -7.13 0.18
N SER A 242 4.21 -7.98 -0.56
CA SER A 242 2.82 -7.74 -0.92
C SER A 242 1.92 -7.71 0.32
N GLU A 243 0.74 -7.07 0.21
CA GLU A 243 -0.25 -7.10 1.29
C GLU A 243 -0.73 -8.52 1.56
N GLU A 244 -0.81 -9.38 0.54
CA GLU A 244 -1.18 -10.78 0.71
C GLU A 244 -0.19 -11.51 1.65
N GLN A 245 1.12 -11.34 1.43
CA GLN A 245 2.15 -11.95 2.28
C GLN A 245 2.12 -11.42 3.72
N VAL A 246 1.88 -10.12 3.88
CA VAL A 246 1.74 -9.51 5.19
C VAL A 246 0.48 -9.98 5.91
N ASN A 247 -0.64 -10.10 5.19
CA ASN A 247 -1.91 -10.54 5.74
C ASN A 247 -1.87 -12.01 6.17
N LYS A 248 -1.05 -12.85 5.53
CA LYS A 248 -0.76 -14.23 5.97
C LYS A 248 -0.13 -14.29 7.37
N ILE A 249 0.42 -13.16 7.87
CA ILE A 249 0.97 -12.99 9.22
C ILE A 249 0.05 -12.14 10.12
N LEU A 250 -0.56 -11.06 9.61
CA LEU A 250 -1.09 -9.97 10.45
C LEU A 250 -2.60 -9.63 10.30
N GLY A 251 -3.27 -10.05 9.23
CA GLY A 251 -4.51 -9.36 8.79
C GLY A 251 -4.22 -7.95 8.21
N GLU A 252 -5.24 -7.33 7.58
CA GLU A 252 -5.10 -6.16 6.67
C GLU A 252 -4.13 -5.06 7.12
N THR A 253 -3.45 -4.42 6.16
CA THR A 253 -2.54 -3.28 6.42
C THR A 253 -2.90 -2.06 5.57
N LYS A 254 -2.80 -0.85 6.15
CA LYS A 254 -3.01 0.43 5.45
C LYS A 254 -1.69 1.17 5.24
N LYS A 255 -1.60 1.89 4.12
CA LYS A 255 -0.43 2.65 3.69
C LYS A 255 -0.33 4.00 4.44
N LEU A 256 0.87 4.32 4.93
CA LEU A 256 1.23 5.64 5.44
C LEU A 256 1.85 6.50 4.33
N ASP A 257 1.59 7.82 4.35
CA ASP A 257 2.46 8.83 3.72
C ASP A 257 3.36 9.43 4.81
N PRO A 258 4.57 8.90 5.00
CA PRO A 258 5.42 9.28 6.11
C PRO A 258 6.01 10.68 5.95
N TRP A 259 5.87 11.37 4.82
CA TRP A 259 6.50 12.68 4.57
C TRP A 259 5.55 13.86 4.74
N SER A 260 4.31 13.62 5.17
CA SER A 260 3.29 14.65 5.38
C SER A 260 3.76 15.79 6.30
N TYR A 261 4.68 15.51 7.23
CA TYR A 261 5.27 16.47 8.15
C TYR A 261 6.27 17.44 7.50
N LEU A 262 6.86 17.07 6.35
CA LEU A 262 7.77 17.95 5.59
C LEU A 262 7.04 18.98 4.73
N LYS A 263 5.72 18.83 4.56
CA LYS A 263 4.90 19.78 3.82
C LYS A 263 4.80 21.10 4.61
N THR A 264 5.06 22.20 3.93
CA THR A 264 4.79 23.55 4.43
C THR A 264 3.30 23.71 4.75
N THR A 265 2.94 24.68 5.61
CA THR A 265 1.54 25.01 5.90
C THR A 265 0.75 25.32 4.62
N ALA A 266 1.40 25.90 3.61
CA ALA A 266 0.80 26.20 2.31
C ALA A 266 0.45 24.92 1.53
N GLU A 267 1.34 23.93 1.52
CA GLU A 267 1.09 22.64 0.87
C GLU A 267 -0.01 21.84 1.59
N LYS A 268 0.01 21.82 2.94
CA LYS A 268 -1.05 21.17 3.73
C LYS A 268 -2.42 21.82 3.49
N LYS A 269 -2.46 23.16 3.39
CA LYS A 269 -3.67 23.89 3.02
C LYS A 269 -4.17 23.47 1.63
N ALA A 270 -3.27 23.38 0.65
CA ALA A 270 -3.62 22.97 -0.71
C ALA A 270 -4.19 21.54 -0.75
N ASP A 271 -3.67 20.63 0.09
CA ASP A 271 -4.20 19.27 0.21
C ASP A 271 -5.63 19.26 0.80
N VAL A 272 -5.89 20.06 1.84
CA VAL A 272 -7.25 20.24 2.40
C VAL A 272 -8.20 20.77 1.32
N GLN A 273 -7.78 21.80 0.59
CA GLN A 273 -8.59 22.39 -0.48
C GLN A 273 -8.91 21.36 -1.58
N ARG A 274 -7.92 20.58 -2.01
CA ARG A 274 -8.11 19.58 -3.06
C ARG A 274 -9.02 18.46 -2.59
N ALA A 275 -8.80 17.93 -1.39
CA ALA A 275 -9.64 16.89 -0.82
C ALA A 275 -11.09 17.37 -0.63
N ALA A 276 -11.29 18.62 -0.21
CA ALA A 276 -12.61 19.22 -0.08
C ALA A 276 -13.30 19.38 -1.44
N ALA A 277 -12.60 19.86 -2.46
CA ALA A 277 -13.14 19.97 -3.81
C ALA A 277 -13.47 18.60 -4.44
N VAL A 278 -12.72 17.55 -4.11
CA VAL A 278 -13.04 16.17 -4.54
C VAL A 278 -14.27 15.62 -3.79
N TYR A 279 -14.38 15.86 -2.49
CA TYR A 279 -15.52 15.36 -1.72
C TYR A 279 -16.82 16.12 -2.04
N PHE A 280 -16.81 17.46 -1.99
CA PHE A 280 -17.98 18.31 -2.20
C PHE A 280 -18.25 18.68 -3.65
N GLY A 281 -17.24 18.63 -4.52
CA GLY A 281 -17.28 19.16 -5.88
C GLY A 281 -16.65 20.54 -5.99
N GLN A 282 -16.13 20.86 -7.18
CA GLN A 282 -15.38 22.08 -7.46
C GLN A 282 -16.22 23.34 -7.25
N ASP A 283 -17.47 23.39 -7.77
CA ASP A 283 -18.32 24.59 -7.62
C ASP A 283 -18.73 24.81 -6.15
N LYS A 284 -19.07 23.74 -5.44
CA LYS A 284 -19.45 23.81 -4.03
C LYS A 284 -18.28 24.28 -3.16
N TRP A 285 -17.10 23.69 -3.31
CA TRP A 285 -15.90 24.08 -2.57
C TRP A 285 -15.45 25.51 -2.90
N GLN A 286 -15.41 25.91 -4.18
CA GLN A 286 -14.90 27.25 -4.54
C GLN A 286 -15.81 28.38 -4.03
N ARG A 287 -17.10 28.10 -3.77
CA ARG A 287 -18.05 29.03 -3.13
C ARG A 287 -17.91 29.11 -1.62
N MET A 288 -17.32 28.11 -0.97
CA MET A 288 -17.10 28.13 0.47
C MET A 288 -16.23 29.34 0.85
N GLY A 289 -16.39 29.82 2.08
CA GLY A 289 -15.63 30.94 2.58
C GLY A 289 -14.12 30.67 2.57
N LYS A 290 -13.31 31.73 2.48
CA LYS A 290 -11.84 31.64 2.48
C LYS A 290 -11.24 31.16 3.81
N GLY A 291 -12.02 31.22 4.88
CA GLY A 291 -11.63 30.81 6.21
C GLY A 291 -11.69 29.31 6.41
N PHE A 292 -11.10 28.87 7.52
CA PHE A 292 -11.28 27.54 8.05
C PHE A 292 -11.39 27.62 9.57
N ILE A 293 -12.03 26.63 10.17
CA ILE A 293 -12.29 26.60 11.60
C ILE A 293 -10.99 26.61 12.41
N GLU A 294 -11.02 27.13 13.63
CA GLU A 294 -9.90 26.93 14.56
C GLU A 294 -9.82 25.48 15.02
N GLN A 295 -8.60 25.00 15.27
CA GLN A 295 -8.32 23.61 15.66
C GLN A 295 -9.18 23.10 16.83
N LYS A 296 -9.46 23.95 17.82
CA LYS A 296 -10.22 23.59 19.03
C LYS A 296 -11.70 23.27 18.77
N TYR A 297 -12.23 23.68 17.62
CA TYR A 297 -13.62 23.44 17.21
C TYR A 297 -13.75 22.42 16.06
N TRP A 298 -12.63 21.81 15.66
CA TRP A 298 -12.62 20.75 14.64
C TRP A 298 -13.20 19.45 15.19
N ASP A 299 -14.29 18.98 14.58
CA ASP A 299 -14.90 17.68 14.83
C ASP A 299 -15.09 16.93 13.49
N PRO A 300 -14.44 15.76 13.28
CA PRO A 300 -14.57 15.01 12.05
C PRO A 300 -16.00 14.52 11.77
N LYS A 301 -16.88 14.45 12.79
CA LYS A 301 -18.30 14.12 12.59
C LYS A 301 -19.07 15.26 11.92
N LYS A 302 -18.58 16.50 12.04
CA LYS A 302 -19.15 17.72 11.46
C LYS A 302 -18.43 18.14 10.19
N VAL A 303 -17.75 17.21 9.51
CA VAL A 303 -16.98 17.49 8.29
C VAL A 303 -17.80 18.21 7.20
N ASP A 304 -19.12 18.09 7.21
CA ASP A 304 -19.98 18.76 6.24
C ASP A 304 -20.29 20.24 6.55
N GLU A 305 -19.89 20.76 7.72
CA GLU A 305 -20.28 22.09 8.23
C GLU A 305 -19.20 23.18 8.02
N TYR A 306 -18.02 22.84 7.50
CA TYR A 306 -16.86 23.74 7.45
C TYR A 306 -16.52 24.21 6.02
N ASN A 307 -15.73 25.30 5.93
CA ASN A 307 -15.45 26.01 4.66
C ASN A 307 -14.16 25.59 3.92
N TYR A 308 -13.29 24.78 4.53
CA TYR A 308 -12.08 24.19 3.92
C TYR A 308 -11.24 25.09 3.00
N PHE A 309 -11.07 26.36 3.37
CA PHE A 309 -10.32 27.34 2.58
C PHE A 309 -10.83 27.48 1.13
N GLY A 310 -12.15 27.52 0.94
CA GLY A 310 -12.75 27.80 -0.36
C GLY A 310 -12.31 29.16 -0.93
N ASN A 311 -12.68 29.45 -2.17
CA ASN A 311 -12.28 30.70 -2.83
C ASN A 311 -13.20 31.89 -2.47
N GLY A 312 -14.33 31.64 -1.82
CA GLY A 312 -15.39 32.63 -1.61
C GLY A 312 -15.97 33.15 -2.94
N TYR A 313 -16.05 32.29 -3.95
CA TYR A 313 -16.54 32.64 -5.28
C TYR A 313 -18.03 33.03 -5.24
N THR A 314 -18.35 34.24 -5.72
CA THR A 314 -19.71 34.81 -5.71
C THR A 314 -20.38 34.85 -7.08
N GLY A 315 -19.73 34.35 -8.14
CA GLY A 315 -20.33 34.28 -9.48
C GLY A 315 -21.42 33.23 -9.61
N SER A 316 -21.99 33.09 -10.80
CA SER A 316 -23.08 32.14 -11.08
C SER A 316 -22.69 30.68 -10.83
N ALA A 317 -23.63 29.89 -10.31
CA ALA A 317 -23.47 28.45 -10.07
C ALA A 317 -23.15 27.73 -11.38
N VAL A 318 -22.15 26.85 -11.33
CA VAL A 318 -21.76 26.03 -12.48
C VAL A 318 -22.08 24.59 -12.16
N VAL A 319 -23.01 24.02 -12.92
CA VAL A 319 -23.31 22.59 -12.86
C VAL A 319 -22.13 21.87 -13.51
N GLY A 320 -21.36 21.12 -12.71
CA GLY A 320 -20.21 20.37 -13.20
C GLY A 320 -20.60 19.21 -14.12
N GLU A 321 -19.77 18.95 -15.11
CA GLU A 321 -19.88 17.81 -16.03
C GLU A 321 -18.71 16.83 -15.89
N SER A 322 -17.59 17.26 -15.27
CA SER A 322 -16.42 16.39 -15.10
C SER A 322 -16.68 15.32 -14.06
N LYS A 323 -16.45 14.06 -14.45
CA LYS A 323 -16.38 12.89 -13.56
C LYS A 323 -14.94 12.52 -13.18
N ASP A 324 -13.94 13.27 -13.64
CA ASP A 324 -12.54 13.03 -13.36
C ASP A 324 -12.06 13.96 -12.22
N PRO A 325 -11.69 13.43 -11.04
CA PRO A 325 -11.20 14.24 -9.94
C PRO A 325 -9.88 14.97 -10.27
N SER A 326 -9.15 14.58 -11.32
CA SER A 326 -7.94 15.27 -11.77
C SER A 326 -8.21 16.69 -12.29
N THR A 327 -9.45 17.00 -12.66
CA THR A 327 -9.83 18.34 -13.16
C THR A 327 -9.98 19.38 -12.04
N VAL A 328 -9.94 18.96 -10.77
CA VAL A 328 -10.00 19.86 -9.61
C VAL A 328 -8.84 20.86 -9.64
N ASN A 329 -9.17 22.14 -9.54
CA ASN A 329 -8.19 23.22 -9.48
C ASN A 329 -8.50 24.17 -8.33
N VAL A 330 -7.61 24.20 -7.36
CA VAL A 330 -7.77 24.98 -6.12
C VAL A 330 -7.10 26.36 -6.20
N SER A 331 -6.35 26.63 -7.27
CA SER A 331 -5.61 27.89 -7.45
C SER A 331 -6.42 28.95 -8.18
N VAL A 332 -7.49 28.57 -8.89
CA VAL A 332 -8.37 29.47 -9.65
C VAL A 332 -9.83 29.05 -9.52
N ASN A 333 -10.75 29.98 -9.78
CA ASN A 333 -12.16 29.63 -9.94
C ASN A 333 -12.37 28.97 -11.30
N VAL A 334 -13.06 27.83 -11.30
CA VAL A 334 -13.36 27.09 -12.53
C VAL A 334 -14.81 27.35 -12.92
N THR A 335 -15.02 27.92 -14.11
CA THR A 335 -16.34 28.29 -14.62
C THR A 335 -16.80 27.46 -15.82
N ASP A 336 -15.88 26.71 -16.44
CA ASP A 336 -16.17 25.78 -17.54
C ASP A 336 -16.80 24.49 -16.98
N PRO A 337 -18.08 24.19 -17.27
CA PRO A 337 -18.77 22.98 -16.79
C PRO A 337 -17.96 21.70 -17.01
N LYS A 338 -17.24 21.60 -18.13
CA LYS A 338 -16.44 20.41 -18.48
C LYS A 338 -15.22 20.19 -17.59
N LYS A 339 -14.80 21.22 -16.86
CA LYS A 339 -13.65 21.16 -15.92
C LYS A 339 -14.11 21.16 -14.46
N VAL A 340 -15.33 21.58 -14.19
CA VAL A 340 -15.92 21.55 -12.85
C VAL A 340 -16.22 20.09 -12.50
N PHE A 341 -15.40 19.53 -11.60
CA PHE A 341 -15.64 18.21 -11.04
C PHE A 341 -16.90 18.21 -10.18
N ILE A 342 -17.79 17.24 -10.40
CA ILE A 342 -19.10 17.16 -9.74
C ILE A 342 -19.04 16.90 -8.24
N GLY A 343 -17.96 16.30 -7.75
CA GLY A 343 -17.84 15.87 -6.36
C GLY A 343 -18.50 14.52 -6.08
N TYR A 344 -17.97 13.78 -5.11
CA TYR A 344 -18.48 12.45 -4.77
C TYR A 344 -19.68 12.46 -3.82
N LYS A 345 -19.82 13.48 -2.96
CA LYS A 345 -20.90 13.56 -1.97
C LYS A 345 -22.27 13.71 -2.64
N ASP A 346 -22.49 14.84 -3.30
CA ASP A 346 -23.79 15.20 -3.85
C ASP A 346 -24.19 14.25 -5.01
N SER A 347 -23.20 13.74 -5.77
CA SER A 347 -23.45 12.73 -6.81
C SER A 347 -23.89 11.38 -6.24
N THR A 348 -23.27 10.91 -5.15
CA THR A 348 -23.72 9.70 -4.43
C THR A 348 -25.11 9.89 -3.85
N GLU A 349 -25.41 11.03 -3.22
CA GLU A 349 -26.73 11.32 -2.65
C GLU A 349 -27.83 11.32 -3.73
N LYS A 350 -27.56 11.95 -4.88
CA LYS A 350 -28.47 11.94 -6.03
C LYS A 350 -28.69 10.53 -6.56
N LEU A 351 -27.60 9.78 -6.77
CA LEU A 351 -27.67 8.42 -7.27
C LEU A 351 -28.41 7.49 -6.31
N GLY A 352 -28.25 7.68 -4.99
CA GLY A 352 -29.02 6.95 -3.97
C GLY A 352 -30.53 7.21 -4.04
N LYS A 353 -30.96 8.44 -4.33
CA LYS A 353 -32.38 8.76 -4.57
C LYS A 353 -32.90 8.07 -5.84
N ASN A 354 -32.12 8.09 -6.91
CA ASN A 354 -32.46 7.41 -8.15
C ASN A 354 -32.58 5.90 -7.95
N VAL A 355 -31.63 5.28 -7.23
CA VAL A 355 -31.71 3.87 -6.85
C VAL A 355 -32.99 3.59 -6.08
N LEU A 356 -33.35 4.39 -5.07
CA LEU A 356 -34.58 4.19 -4.31
C LEU A 356 -35.84 4.24 -5.19
N ALA A 357 -35.94 5.22 -6.10
CA ALA A 357 -37.06 5.32 -7.04
C ALA A 357 -37.14 4.10 -7.97
N LEU A 358 -35.99 3.66 -8.50
CA LEU A 358 -35.90 2.48 -9.35
C LEU A 358 -36.19 1.18 -8.60
N THR A 359 -35.75 1.05 -7.35
CA THR A 359 -36.07 -0.09 -6.47
C THR A 359 -37.58 -0.23 -6.31
N ASN A 360 -38.28 0.88 -6.01
CA ASN A 360 -39.73 0.85 -5.83
C ASN A 360 -40.45 0.42 -7.12
N LYS A 361 -40.03 0.97 -8.26
CA LYS A 361 -40.61 0.64 -9.57
C LYS A 361 -40.32 -0.80 -9.97
N HIS A 362 -39.07 -1.25 -9.83
CA HIS A 362 -38.61 -2.61 -10.09
C HIS A 362 -39.35 -3.63 -9.24
N THR A 363 -39.45 -3.39 -7.93
CA THR A 363 -40.16 -4.29 -7.00
C THR A 363 -41.63 -4.45 -7.37
N ALA A 364 -42.31 -3.37 -7.77
CA ALA A 364 -43.70 -3.44 -8.21
C ALA A 364 -43.85 -4.26 -9.49
N LEU A 365 -43.01 -3.99 -10.50
CA LEU A 365 -43.02 -4.73 -11.78
C LEU A 365 -42.64 -6.20 -11.60
N GLN A 366 -41.69 -6.51 -10.71
CA GLN A 366 -41.31 -7.87 -10.38
C GLN A 366 -42.46 -8.63 -9.71
N ALA A 367 -43.20 -8.00 -8.80
CA ALA A 367 -44.37 -8.60 -8.17
C ALA A 367 -45.46 -8.93 -9.22
N ASP A 368 -45.72 -8.01 -10.16
CA ASP A 368 -46.67 -8.24 -11.26
C ASP A 368 -46.22 -9.38 -12.18
N LEU A 369 -44.92 -9.41 -12.52
CA LEU A 369 -44.30 -10.46 -13.31
C LEU A 369 -44.39 -11.84 -12.63
N ASP A 370 -44.10 -11.91 -11.34
CA ASP A 370 -44.17 -13.14 -10.56
C ASP A 370 -45.62 -13.67 -10.48
N VAL A 371 -46.60 -12.78 -10.30
CA VAL A 371 -48.03 -13.15 -10.31
C VAL A 371 -48.43 -13.67 -11.69
N ALA A 372 -48.09 -12.95 -12.75
CA ALA A 372 -48.45 -13.34 -14.11
C ALA A 372 -47.79 -14.67 -14.52
N LEU A 373 -46.53 -14.90 -14.12
CA LEU A 373 -45.82 -16.15 -14.38
C LEU A 373 -46.47 -17.32 -13.64
N ARG A 374 -46.79 -17.15 -12.35
CA ARG A 374 -47.48 -18.18 -11.57
C ARG A 374 -48.82 -18.55 -12.19
N ASN A 375 -49.60 -17.57 -12.63
CA ASN A 375 -50.89 -17.81 -13.26
C ASN A 375 -50.72 -18.56 -14.59
N ALA A 376 -49.83 -18.10 -15.47
CA ALA A 376 -49.58 -18.77 -16.76
C ALA A 376 -49.09 -20.23 -16.62
N ILE A 377 -48.27 -20.52 -15.60
CA ILE A 377 -47.85 -21.89 -15.28
C ILE A 377 -49.06 -22.69 -14.78
N ALA A 378 -49.88 -22.13 -13.89
CA ALA A 378 -51.04 -22.81 -13.30
C ALA A 378 -52.12 -23.14 -14.35
N GLY A 379 -52.40 -22.23 -15.30
CA GLY A 379 -53.32 -22.49 -16.40
C GLY A 379 -52.67 -23.14 -17.63
N LYS A 380 -51.39 -23.57 -17.52
CA LYS A 380 -50.70 -24.37 -18.54
C LYS A 380 -50.62 -23.70 -19.91
N ALA A 381 -50.32 -22.40 -19.92
CA ALA A 381 -50.16 -21.64 -21.15
C ALA A 381 -49.16 -22.31 -22.11
N LYS A 382 -49.53 -22.41 -23.39
CA LYS A 382 -48.79 -23.12 -24.43
C LYS A 382 -47.86 -22.19 -25.21
N ALA A 383 -46.75 -22.73 -25.71
CA ALA A 383 -45.78 -21.97 -26.52
C ALA A 383 -46.41 -21.27 -27.74
N GLY A 384 -47.46 -21.84 -28.33
CA GLY A 384 -48.21 -21.25 -29.45
C GLY A 384 -48.97 -19.96 -29.10
N GLU A 385 -49.24 -19.70 -27.82
CA GLU A 385 -49.96 -18.50 -27.35
C GLU A 385 -49.05 -17.27 -27.26
N PHE A 386 -47.73 -17.46 -27.38
CA PHE A 386 -46.71 -16.41 -27.30
C PHE A 386 -46.18 -15.96 -28.67
N VAL A 387 -46.81 -16.35 -29.78
CA VAL A 387 -46.29 -16.09 -31.14
C VAL A 387 -46.51 -14.65 -31.58
N GLY A 388 -45.44 -13.97 -31.99
CA GLY A 388 -45.48 -12.80 -32.88
C GLY A 388 -46.23 -11.55 -32.38
N GLY A 389 -46.52 -11.46 -31.08
CA GLY A 389 -47.17 -10.29 -30.48
C GLY A 389 -48.68 -10.19 -30.61
N ASN A 390 -49.36 -11.27 -31.03
CA ASN A 390 -50.79 -11.45 -30.83
C ASN A 390 -50.98 -12.51 -29.75
N ALA A 391 -50.91 -12.10 -28.47
CA ALA A 391 -51.55 -12.92 -27.45
C ALA A 391 -53.06 -12.87 -27.72
N ILE A 392 -53.75 -14.02 -27.60
CA ILE A 392 -55.20 -14.04 -27.70
C ILE A 392 -55.74 -13.18 -26.54
N GLY A 393 -56.49 -12.12 -26.83
CA GLY A 393 -56.94 -11.17 -25.82
C GLY A 393 -57.65 -11.84 -24.64
N GLY A 394 -57.24 -11.54 -23.42
CA GLY A 394 -57.84 -12.01 -22.16
C GLY A 394 -57.23 -13.29 -21.56
N THR A 395 -56.07 -13.76 -22.02
CA THR A 395 -55.43 -14.98 -21.49
C THR A 395 -54.30 -14.70 -20.48
N GLU A 396 -53.93 -15.71 -19.71
CA GLU A 396 -52.78 -15.65 -18.79
C GLU A 396 -51.45 -15.46 -19.52
N ALA A 397 -51.33 -15.96 -20.76
CA ALA A 397 -50.18 -15.73 -21.63
C ALA A 397 -50.02 -14.24 -22.01
N GLU A 398 -51.13 -13.54 -22.27
CA GLU A 398 -51.11 -12.09 -22.52
C GLU A 398 -50.65 -11.31 -21.29
N ALA A 399 -51.20 -11.63 -20.12
CA ALA A 399 -50.84 -10.98 -18.87
C ALA A 399 -49.33 -11.13 -18.58
N LEU A 400 -48.79 -12.33 -18.79
CA LEU A 400 -47.36 -12.59 -18.63
C LEU A 400 -46.51 -11.86 -19.67
N LEU A 401 -46.91 -11.86 -20.95
CA LEU A 401 -46.21 -11.11 -21.99
C LEU A 401 -46.18 -9.62 -21.65
N ASN A 402 -47.30 -9.04 -21.22
CA ASN A 402 -47.38 -7.63 -20.83
C ASN A 402 -46.50 -7.31 -19.62
N ALA A 403 -46.44 -8.19 -18.61
CA ALA A 403 -45.56 -8.03 -17.46
C ALA A 403 -44.07 -8.09 -17.87
N VAL A 404 -43.69 -9.01 -18.75
CA VAL A 404 -42.33 -9.07 -19.32
C VAL A 404 -41.98 -7.79 -20.07
N LYS A 405 -42.89 -7.26 -20.88
CA LYS A 405 -42.67 -5.99 -21.61
C LYS A 405 -42.52 -4.81 -20.65
N ALA A 406 -43.33 -4.76 -19.59
CA ALA A 406 -43.27 -3.69 -18.60
C ALA A 406 -41.95 -3.71 -17.80
N MET A 407 -41.42 -4.89 -17.49
CA MET A 407 -40.17 -5.06 -16.75
C MET A 407 -38.92 -4.86 -17.61
N TYR A 408 -38.87 -5.50 -18.77
CA TYR A 408 -37.66 -5.62 -19.59
C TYR A 408 -37.66 -4.74 -20.84
N GLY A 409 -38.76 -4.04 -21.15
CA GLY A 409 -38.85 -3.13 -22.29
C GLY A 409 -38.68 -3.81 -23.65
N VAL A 410 -38.84 -5.14 -23.71
CA VAL A 410 -38.69 -5.93 -24.94
C VAL A 410 -39.94 -5.81 -25.81
N SER A 411 -39.75 -5.76 -27.13
CA SER A 411 -40.87 -5.81 -28.06
C SER A 411 -41.59 -7.16 -27.98
N SER A 412 -42.89 -7.21 -28.28
CA SER A 412 -43.65 -8.47 -28.25
C SER A 412 -43.07 -9.51 -29.21
N GLN A 413 -42.54 -9.07 -30.36
CA GLN A 413 -41.93 -9.92 -31.38
C GLN A 413 -40.60 -10.51 -30.91
N ALA A 414 -39.86 -9.79 -30.05
CA ALA A 414 -38.61 -10.26 -29.49
C ALA A 414 -38.82 -11.21 -28.30
N ALA A 415 -39.82 -10.93 -27.46
CA ALA A 415 -40.18 -11.78 -26.33
C ALA A 415 -40.88 -13.08 -26.76
N GLY A 416 -41.61 -13.04 -27.88
CA GLY A 416 -42.43 -14.15 -28.34
C GLY A 416 -41.65 -15.36 -28.88
N THR A 417 -42.37 -16.48 -28.99
CA THR A 417 -41.83 -17.76 -29.48
C THR A 417 -41.71 -17.78 -30.99
N THR A 418 -40.78 -18.58 -31.52
CA THR A 418 -40.63 -18.83 -32.96
C THR A 418 -40.65 -20.32 -33.24
N PHE A 419 -41.38 -20.74 -34.28
CA PHE A 419 -41.50 -22.14 -34.70
C PHE A 419 -40.80 -22.40 -36.04
N LYS A 420 -40.17 -23.57 -36.20
CA LYS A 420 -39.61 -24.07 -37.47
C LYS A 420 -40.15 -25.48 -37.72
N LYS A 421 -40.77 -25.69 -38.90
CA LYS A 421 -41.37 -26.98 -39.28
C LYS A 421 -42.36 -27.53 -38.24
N GLY A 422 -43.17 -26.65 -37.64
CA GLY A 422 -44.17 -27.02 -36.63
C GLY A 422 -43.63 -27.36 -35.24
N LYS A 423 -42.33 -27.19 -34.99
CA LYS A 423 -41.71 -27.35 -33.66
C LYS A 423 -41.19 -26.03 -33.13
N LEU A 424 -41.26 -25.85 -31.81
CA LEU A 424 -40.66 -24.70 -31.13
C LEU A 424 -39.15 -24.66 -31.46
N SER A 425 -38.70 -23.53 -31.98
CA SER A 425 -37.30 -23.32 -32.40
C SER A 425 -36.56 -22.27 -31.59
N ASP A 426 -37.30 -21.36 -30.95
CA ASP A 426 -36.81 -20.34 -30.05
C ASP A 426 -37.94 -19.99 -29.07
N GLY A 427 -37.66 -20.10 -27.77
CA GLY A 427 -38.59 -19.78 -26.68
C GLY A 427 -38.73 -18.27 -26.40
N GLY A 428 -37.84 -17.45 -26.97
CA GLY A 428 -37.79 -16.02 -26.70
C GLY A 428 -37.53 -15.76 -25.21
N ALA A 429 -38.43 -14.99 -24.60
CA ALA A 429 -38.38 -14.63 -23.18
C ALA A 429 -38.79 -15.76 -22.23
N PHE A 430 -39.26 -16.90 -22.74
CA PHE A 430 -39.91 -17.94 -21.95
C PHE A 430 -39.23 -19.31 -22.14
N THR A 431 -39.39 -20.18 -21.16
CA THR A 431 -39.00 -21.59 -21.23
C THR A 431 -40.23 -22.48 -21.24
N PHE A 432 -40.15 -23.61 -21.95
CA PHE A 432 -41.27 -24.53 -22.15
C PHE A 432 -40.84 -25.98 -21.92
N ASP A 433 -41.79 -26.80 -21.52
CA ASP A 433 -41.65 -28.26 -21.47
C ASP A 433 -41.59 -28.83 -22.90
N SER A 434 -40.65 -29.74 -23.15
CA SER A 434 -40.34 -30.22 -24.51
C SER A 434 -41.41 -31.14 -25.09
N ASP A 435 -42.25 -31.74 -24.24
CA ASP A 435 -43.23 -32.73 -24.65
C ASP A 435 -44.63 -32.12 -24.74
N THR A 436 -44.94 -31.18 -23.85
CA THR A 436 -46.27 -30.59 -23.70
C THR A 436 -46.39 -29.18 -24.24
N ASP A 437 -45.28 -28.53 -24.60
CA ASP A 437 -45.20 -27.09 -24.96
C ASP A 437 -45.75 -26.16 -23.86
N GLU A 438 -45.92 -26.63 -22.62
CA GLU A 438 -46.40 -25.84 -21.48
C GLU A 438 -45.28 -24.96 -20.94
N ILE A 439 -45.61 -23.73 -20.55
CA ILE A 439 -44.64 -22.80 -19.97
C ILE A 439 -44.08 -23.35 -18.65
N THR A 440 -42.76 -23.28 -18.49
CA THR A 440 -42.05 -23.71 -17.27
C THR A 440 -41.39 -22.55 -16.53
N GLY A 441 -41.21 -21.40 -17.18
CA GLY A 441 -40.48 -20.29 -16.59
C GLY A 441 -40.10 -19.18 -17.57
N LEU A 442 -39.20 -18.32 -17.10
CA LEU A 442 -38.60 -17.24 -17.86
C LEU A 442 -37.19 -17.63 -18.34
N ASN A 443 -36.84 -17.23 -19.56
CA ASN A 443 -35.52 -17.44 -20.11
C ASN A 443 -34.53 -16.40 -19.57
N THR A 444 -33.87 -16.70 -18.45
CA THR A 444 -32.96 -15.75 -17.81
C THR A 444 -31.74 -15.37 -18.66
N ASP A 445 -31.26 -16.27 -19.53
CA ASP A 445 -30.12 -16.00 -20.41
C ASP A 445 -30.48 -15.00 -21.52
N PHE A 446 -31.73 -15.03 -22.00
CA PHE A 446 -32.25 -14.03 -22.92
C PHE A 446 -32.18 -12.61 -22.31
N PHE A 447 -32.64 -12.44 -21.07
CA PHE A 447 -32.63 -11.14 -20.40
C PHE A 447 -31.21 -10.67 -20.06
N LYS A 448 -30.35 -11.55 -19.53
CA LYS A 448 -28.94 -11.24 -19.28
C LYS A 448 -28.20 -10.84 -20.56
N GLY A 449 -28.52 -11.48 -21.69
CA GLY A 449 -27.96 -11.12 -22.98
C GLY A 449 -28.32 -9.70 -23.42
N ILE A 450 -29.56 -9.26 -23.16
CA ILE A 450 -30.01 -7.87 -23.42
C ILE A 450 -29.28 -6.89 -22.52
N GLU A 451 -29.28 -7.16 -21.21
CA GLU A 451 -28.63 -6.29 -20.22
C GLU A 451 -27.13 -6.14 -20.50
N SER A 452 -26.45 -7.24 -20.85
CA SER A 452 -25.04 -7.21 -21.22
C SER A 452 -24.78 -6.34 -22.45
N LYS A 453 -25.61 -6.42 -23.48
CA LYS A 453 -25.45 -5.58 -24.68
C LYS A 453 -25.78 -4.12 -24.43
N LEU A 454 -26.80 -3.81 -23.63
CA LEU A 454 -27.12 -2.44 -23.20
C LEU A 454 -25.96 -1.81 -22.41
N SER A 455 -25.22 -2.64 -21.67
CA SER A 455 -24.09 -2.21 -20.84
C SER A 455 -22.74 -2.24 -21.56
N SER A 456 -22.59 -3.02 -22.64
CA SER A 456 -21.36 -3.18 -23.42
C SER A 456 -21.33 -2.27 -24.64
N GLY A 457 -20.16 -2.16 -25.28
CA GLY A 457 -19.95 -1.36 -26.49
C GLY A 457 -20.85 -1.70 -27.69
N ASP A 458 -21.55 -2.85 -27.66
CA ASP A 458 -22.47 -3.24 -28.73
C ASP A 458 -23.67 -2.28 -28.81
N TRP A 459 -24.27 -1.88 -27.67
CA TRP A 459 -25.39 -0.94 -27.61
C TRP A 459 -25.18 0.24 -26.64
N SER A 460 -24.03 0.37 -25.97
CA SER A 460 -23.80 1.41 -24.95
C SER A 460 -23.95 2.85 -25.44
N GLU A 461 -23.76 3.09 -26.74
CA GLU A 461 -23.92 4.41 -27.35
C GLU A 461 -25.38 4.75 -27.72
N VAL A 462 -26.29 3.77 -27.67
CA VAL A 462 -27.71 3.98 -27.96
C VAL A 462 -28.35 4.72 -26.80
N LYS A 463 -29.00 5.85 -27.09
CA LYS A 463 -29.75 6.62 -26.09
C LYS A 463 -31.14 6.02 -25.91
N ALA A 464 -31.18 4.80 -25.39
CA ALA A 464 -32.40 4.02 -25.22
C ALA A 464 -33.40 4.65 -24.22
N TYR A 465 -32.93 5.56 -23.36
CA TYR A 465 -33.72 6.18 -22.31
C TYR A 465 -33.89 7.67 -22.54
N LYS A 466 -34.99 8.23 -22.06
CA LYS A 466 -35.23 9.67 -21.91
C LYS A 466 -35.76 9.96 -20.52
N ILE A 467 -35.00 10.75 -19.75
CA ILE A 467 -35.36 11.17 -18.40
C ILE A 467 -35.88 12.60 -18.48
N GLY A 468 -37.20 12.75 -18.37
CA GLY A 468 -37.90 13.99 -18.71
C GLY A 468 -37.72 14.34 -20.19
N THR A 469 -36.92 15.36 -20.50
CA THR A 469 -36.61 15.75 -21.89
C THR A 469 -35.22 15.32 -22.36
N LYS A 470 -34.40 14.73 -21.48
CA LYS A 470 -32.98 14.46 -21.75
C LYS A 470 -32.76 13.02 -22.22
N PRO A 471 -32.33 12.80 -23.47
CA PRO A 471 -31.99 11.46 -23.95
C PRO A 471 -30.66 10.99 -23.34
N ALA A 472 -30.56 9.71 -22.99
CA ALA A 472 -29.41 9.13 -22.32
C ALA A 472 -29.22 7.65 -22.66
N THR A 473 -27.96 7.24 -22.64
CA THR A 473 -27.56 5.82 -22.63
C THR A 473 -27.87 5.20 -21.27
N LEU A 474 -27.78 3.86 -21.14
CA LEU A 474 -27.98 3.17 -19.85
C LEU A 474 -27.10 3.78 -18.73
N GLY A 475 -25.79 3.90 -18.99
CA GLY A 475 -24.85 4.48 -18.04
C GLY A 475 -25.03 5.99 -17.81
N GLY A 476 -25.62 6.72 -18.76
CA GLY A 476 -25.93 8.14 -18.61
C GLY A 476 -27.21 8.40 -17.82
N ALA A 477 -28.22 7.56 -18.00
CA ALA A 477 -29.56 7.75 -17.45
C ALA A 477 -29.58 7.75 -15.93
N VAL A 478 -28.78 6.87 -15.30
CA VAL A 478 -28.70 6.74 -13.83
C VAL A 478 -28.19 8.01 -13.13
N TYR A 479 -27.54 8.92 -13.85
CA TYR A 479 -27.04 10.19 -13.32
C TYR A 479 -27.99 11.39 -13.55
N LEU A 480 -29.09 11.19 -14.29
CA LEU A 480 -30.13 12.20 -14.49
C LEU A 480 -31.15 12.20 -13.33
N ASP A 481 -31.95 13.25 -13.19
CA ASP A 481 -32.93 13.36 -12.10
C ASP A 481 -34.14 12.46 -12.37
N ILE A 482 -34.19 11.30 -11.69
CA ILE A 482 -35.33 10.38 -11.73
C ILE A 482 -36.28 10.79 -10.59
N ASP A 483 -37.56 11.00 -10.90
CA ASP A 483 -38.54 11.33 -9.86
C ASP A 483 -38.79 10.13 -8.92
N SER A 484 -39.44 10.37 -7.77
CA SER A 484 -39.60 9.36 -6.73
C SER A 484 -40.34 8.08 -7.17
N ASN A 485 -41.07 8.13 -8.29
CA ASN A 485 -41.86 7.03 -8.83
C ASN A 485 -41.33 6.53 -10.19
N ALA A 486 -40.17 7.02 -10.62
CA ALA A 486 -39.61 6.80 -11.95
C ALA A 486 -40.61 7.10 -13.10
N SER A 487 -41.53 8.05 -12.89
CA SER A 487 -42.60 8.35 -13.84
C SER A 487 -42.12 9.14 -15.05
N ASN A 488 -41.02 9.88 -14.89
CA ASN A 488 -40.32 10.60 -15.93
C ASN A 488 -39.30 9.76 -16.71
N VAL A 489 -39.23 8.44 -16.47
CA VAL A 489 -38.37 7.50 -17.20
C VAL A 489 -39.14 6.96 -18.39
N HIS A 490 -38.67 7.25 -19.60
CA HIS A 490 -39.31 6.81 -20.84
C HIS A 490 -38.30 6.15 -21.79
N ALA A 491 -38.80 5.31 -22.69
CA ALA A 491 -38.04 4.82 -23.82
C ALA A 491 -37.79 5.97 -24.82
N ASN A 492 -36.67 5.92 -25.54
CA ASN A 492 -36.29 6.95 -26.50
C ASN A 492 -35.92 6.36 -27.86
N ASP A 493 -34.66 6.00 -28.06
CA ASP A 493 -34.24 5.35 -29.29
C ASP A 493 -34.48 3.85 -29.11
N PRO A 494 -35.25 3.19 -30.01
CA PRO A 494 -35.26 1.74 -30.00
C PRO A 494 -33.82 1.26 -30.18
N VAL A 495 -33.53 0.04 -29.74
CA VAL A 495 -32.23 -0.60 -29.98
C VAL A 495 -32.36 -1.50 -31.22
N PRO A 496 -32.00 -1.01 -32.44
CA PRO A 496 -32.16 -1.78 -33.68
C PRO A 496 -30.97 -2.70 -33.99
N ALA A 497 -31.29 -3.76 -34.75
CA ALA A 497 -30.43 -4.77 -35.37
C ALA A 497 -29.96 -5.93 -34.46
N GLY A 498 -30.54 -7.11 -34.73
CA GLY A 498 -30.31 -8.38 -34.03
C GLY A 498 -31.37 -8.64 -32.95
N LYS A 499 -32.09 -9.76 -33.02
CA LYS A 499 -32.95 -10.17 -31.90
C LYS A 499 -32.09 -10.23 -30.63
N PRO A 500 -32.52 -9.65 -29.49
CA PRO A 500 -33.85 -9.10 -29.19
C PRO A 500 -33.97 -7.57 -29.39
N VAL A 501 -35.09 -7.09 -29.94
CA VAL A 501 -35.41 -5.65 -30.05
C VAL A 501 -35.98 -5.12 -28.73
N VAL A 502 -35.39 -4.03 -28.23
CA VAL A 502 -35.85 -3.27 -27.05
C VAL A 502 -36.48 -1.95 -27.53
N ASP A 503 -37.77 -1.75 -27.24
CA ASP A 503 -38.57 -0.57 -27.64
C ASP A 503 -39.30 0.10 -26.46
N GLY A 504 -39.26 -0.51 -25.27
CA GLY A 504 -39.73 0.03 -24.00
C GLY A 504 -38.59 0.30 -23.01
N VAL A 505 -38.95 0.69 -21.78
CA VAL A 505 -37.96 0.86 -20.70
C VAL A 505 -37.61 -0.50 -20.11
N ASN A 506 -36.35 -0.90 -20.21
CA ASN A 506 -35.83 -2.01 -19.43
C ASN A 506 -35.49 -1.51 -18.01
N TYR A 507 -36.44 -1.66 -17.08
CA TYR A 507 -36.30 -1.24 -15.70
C TYR A 507 -35.36 -2.15 -14.91
N ASP A 508 -35.24 -3.42 -15.28
CA ASP A 508 -34.29 -4.36 -14.69
C ASP A 508 -32.83 -3.93 -14.92
N ALA A 509 -32.46 -3.69 -16.18
CA ALA A 509 -31.14 -3.20 -16.55
C ALA A 509 -30.83 -1.82 -15.92
N LEU A 510 -31.82 -0.91 -15.90
CA LEU A 510 -31.65 0.41 -15.31
C LEU A 510 -31.45 0.34 -13.78
N PHE A 511 -32.19 -0.52 -13.09
CA PHE A 511 -32.05 -0.78 -11.66
C PHE A 511 -30.69 -1.40 -11.31
N ASN A 512 -30.27 -2.42 -12.05
CA ASN A 512 -28.99 -3.09 -11.84
C ASN A 512 -27.81 -2.14 -12.09
N GLN A 513 -27.85 -1.37 -13.17
CA GLN A 513 -26.85 -0.34 -13.46
C GLN A 513 -26.80 0.72 -12.35
N ALA A 514 -27.96 1.25 -11.93
CA ALA A 514 -28.00 2.27 -10.89
C ALA A 514 -27.46 1.74 -9.55
N THR A 515 -27.79 0.51 -9.18
CA THR A 515 -27.32 -0.14 -7.96
C THR A 515 -25.81 -0.38 -7.97
N SER A 516 -25.28 -0.88 -9.09
CA SER A 516 -23.84 -1.09 -9.29
C SER A 516 -23.06 0.22 -9.21
N GLU A 517 -23.51 1.25 -9.94
CA GLU A 517 -22.90 2.58 -9.94
C GLU A 517 -22.99 3.22 -8.54
N TYR A 518 -24.12 3.09 -7.84
CA TYR A 518 -24.29 3.62 -6.49
C TYR A 518 -23.29 3.00 -5.51
N LYS A 519 -23.11 1.69 -5.56
CA LYS A 519 -22.12 1.00 -4.73
C LYS A 519 -20.70 1.53 -5.00
N SER A 520 -20.31 1.61 -6.28
CA SER A 520 -18.99 2.15 -6.67
C SER A 520 -18.81 3.61 -6.23
N GLN A 521 -19.83 4.45 -6.42
CA GLN A 521 -19.78 5.87 -6.09
C GLN A 521 -19.75 6.09 -4.58
N LYS A 522 -20.49 5.29 -3.80
CA LYS A 522 -20.51 5.33 -2.34
C LYS A 522 -19.12 5.02 -1.76
N GLU A 523 -18.44 4.01 -2.27
CA GLU A 523 -17.06 3.69 -1.87
C GLU A 523 -16.09 4.87 -2.15
N LYS A 524 -16.22 5.49 -3.32
CA LYS A 524 -15.43 6.68 -3.68
C LYS A 524 -15.74 7.88 -2.77
N ALA A 525 -17.01 8.10 -2.42
CA ALA A 525 -17.43 9.17 -1.52
C ALA A 525 -16.93 8.97 -0.09
N ASP A 526 -17.01 7.74 0.43
CA ASP A 526 -16.49 7.40 1.76
C ASP A 526 -14.98 7.59 1.82
N LYS A 527 -14.26 7.16 0.78
CA LYS A 527 -12.83 7.39 0.65
C LYS A 527 -12.51 8.89 0.59
N ALA A 528 -13.21 9.67 -0.23
CA ALA A 528 -12.98 11.11 -0.36
C ALA A 528 -13.26 11.87 0.96
N LYS A 529 -14.30 11.46 1.70
CA LYS A 529 -14.59 11.98 3.05
C LYS A 529 -13.45 11.70 4.02
N LYS A 530 -12.92 10.47 4.00
CA LYS A 530 -11.77 10.08 4.81
C LYS A 530 -10.51 10.87 4.43
N ASP A 531 -10.19 10.96 3.14
CA ASP A 531 -9.03 11.71 2.65
C ASP A 531 -9.10 13.19 3.08
N LEU A 532 -10.30 13.79 3.08
CA LEU A 532 -10.52 15.16 3.58
C LEU A 532 -10.25 15.28 5.09
N VAL A 533 -10.81 14.38 5.90
CA VAL A 533 -10.57 14.36 7.36
C VAL A 533 -9.07 14.20 7.66
N ASP A 534 -8.40 13.31 6.94
CA ASP A 534 -6.97 13.06 7.09
C ASP A 534 -6.15 14.31 6.71
N ALA A 535 -6.47 14.98 5.58
CA ALA A 535 -5.82 16.22 5.17
C ALA A 535 -5.99 17.36 6.21
N VAL A 536 -7.16 17.46 6.83
CA VAL A 536 -7.45 18.47 7.87
C VAL A 536 -6.65 18.21 9.15
N ASN A 537 -6.59 16.94 9.58
CA ASN A 537 -5.81 16.55 10.75
C ASN A 537 -4.32 16.87 10.54
N LEU A 538 -3.81 16.65 9.34
CA LEU A 538 -2.45 17.03 8.92
C LEU A 538 -2.24 18.55 8.95
N TYR A 539 -3.20 19.33 8.44
CA TYR A 539 -3.13 20.79 8.42
C TYR A 539 -3.02 21.40 9.83
N PHE A 540 -3.81 20.92 10.79
CA PHE A 540 -3.79 21.45 12.16
C PHE A 540 -2.57 21.03 13.00
N GLY A 541 -1.64 20.26 12.44
CA GLY A 541 -0.44 19.83 13.18
C GLY A 541 -0.78 19.00 14.42
N LYS A 542 -1.95 18.33 14.47
CA LYS A 542 -2.22 17.31 15.50
C LYS A 542 -1.25 16.12 15.39
N GLU A 543 -0.46 16.06 14.32
CA GLU A 543 0.77 15.29 14.27
C GLU A 543 1.98 16.15 14.66
N ARG A 544 2.33 16.16 15.96
CA ARG A 544 3.76 16.14 16.30
C ARG A 544 4.27 14.78 15.83
N MET A 545 5.06 14.69 14.75
CA MET A 545 5.68 13.43 14.25
C MET A 545 4.93 12.16 14.71
N ASN A 546 3.63 12.09 14.43
CA ASN A 546 2.77 11.02 14.89
C ASN A 546 2.42 10.28 13.62
N LEU A 547 3.20 9.24 13.34
CA LEU A 547 2.74 8.16 12.48
C LEU A 547 1.38 7.74 13.03
N VAL A 548 0.29 8.10 12.34
CA VAL A 548 -1.06 7.73 12.74
C VAL A 548 -1.19 6.22 12.59
N THR A 549 -0.92 5.51 13.66
CA THR A 549 -1.41 4.15 13.88
C THR A 549 -2.87 4.29 14.29
N GLN A 550 -3.80 3.96 13.38
CA GLN A 550 -5.18 3.66 13.80
C GLN A 550 -5.20 2.26 14.44
N GLU A 551 -6.07 2.08 15.42
CA GLU A 551 -6.30 0.82 16.12
C GLU A 551 -6.33 -0.37 15.14
N GLY A 552 -5.41 -1.32 15.34
CA GLY A 552 -5.54 -2.71 14.87
C GLY A 552 -4.75 -3.14 13.63
N THR A 553 -3.86 -2.34 13.02
CA THR A 553 -3.04 -2.79 11.86
C THR A 553 -1.61 -2.25 11.90
N TRP A 554 -0.61 -3.06 11.49
CA TRP A 554 0.81 -2.68 11.57
C TRP A 554 1.21 -1.58 10.57
N PRO A 555 1.96 -0.53 10.97
CA PRO A 555 2.53 0.48 10.07
C PRO A 555 3.45 -0.10 9.00
N ARG A 556 3.43 0.47 7.78
CA ARG A 556 4.36 0.16 6.68
C ARG A 556 5.25 1.35 6.33
N LEU A 557 6.57 1.13 6.31
CA LEU A 557 7.57 2.09 5.84
C LEU A 557 8.00 1.73 4.41
N ALA A 558 7.62 2.55 3.45
CA ALA A 558 7.91 2.32 2.03
C ALA A 558 8.44 3.59 1.38
N GLY A 559 9.77 3.67 1.26
CA GLY A 559 10.41 4.69 0.43
C GLY A 559 10.28 4.36 -1.05
N LYS A 560 10.53 5.35 -1.92
CA LYS A 560 10.60 5.14 -3.38
C LYS A 560 11.68 4.13 -3.78
N ASP A 561 12.71 4.00 -2.96
CA ASP A 561 13.88 3.14 -3.12
C ASP A 561 14.42 2.71 -1.75
N ARG A 562 15.43 1.83 -1.75
CA ARG A 562 16.10 1.31 -0.55
C ARG A 562 16.72 2.40 0.34
N TYR A 563 17.22 3.48 -0.27
CA TYR A 563 17.88 4.55 0.46
C TYR A 563 16.82 5.34 1.24
N GLU A 564 15.69 5.64 0.61
CA GLU A 564 14.57 6.31 1.24
C GLU A 564 13.89 5.44 2.31
N THR A 565 13.72 4.12 2.09
CA THR A 565 13.22 3.20 3.12
C THR A 565 14.12 3.17 4.36
N SER A 566 15.45 3.16 4.17
CA SER A 566 16.41 3.20 5.29
C SER A 566 16.34 4.51 6.08
N ALA A 567 16.16 5.65 5.40
CA ALA A 567 15.99 6.94 6.06
C ALA A 567 14.64 7.03 6.79
N LEU A 568 13.57 6.44 6.24
CA LEU A 568 12.28 6.36 6.92
C LEU A 568 12.35 5.53 8.19
N LEU A 569 13.06 4.40 8.17
CA LEU A 569 13.31 3.60 9.36
C LEU A 569 14.12 4.39 10.40
N ALA A 570 15.15 5.11 9.97
CA ALA A 570 15.94 5.97 10.85
C ALA A 570 15.08 7.04 11.55
N VAL A 571 14.22 7.73 10.81
CA VAL A 571 13.23 8.68 11.37
C VAL A 571 12.29 7.98 12.34
N TYR A 572 11.72 6.84 11.92
CA TYR A 572 10.75 6.07 12.70
C TYR A 572 11.30 5.69 14.07
N SER A 573 12.53 5.17 14.11
CA SER A 573 13.17 4.70 15.33
C SER A 573 13.74 5.84 16.18
N LEU A 574 14.17 6.97 15.59
CA LEU A 574 14.57 8.18 16.33
C LEU A 574 13.39 8.77 17.11
N LEU A 575 12.23 8.90 16.47
CA LEU A 575 11.02 9.47 17.08
C LEU A 575 10.51 8.72 18.29
N ARG A 576 10.75 7.42 18.30
CA ARG A 576 10.33 6.52 19.37
C ARG A 576 11.39 6.38 20.46
N GLY A 577 12.55 7.03 20.29
CA GLY A 577 13.66 6.96 21.23
C GLY A 577 14.45 5.65 21.19
N SER A 578 14.30 4.83 20.14
CA SER A 578 14.83 3.46 20.08
C SER A 578 16.34 3.36 19.83
N TYR A 579 17.00 4.42 19.33
CA TYR A 579 18.46 4.44 19.08
C TYR A 579 19.28 4.99 20.25
N LEU A 580 18.64 5.30 21.37
CA LEU A 580 19.29 5.90 22.51
C LEU A 580 19.47 4.78 23.54
N HIS A 581 20.74 4.46 23.84
CA HIS A 581 21.08 3.70 25.04
C HIS A 581 20.25 4.21 26.23
N GLN A 582 19.90 3.31 27.15
CA GLN A 582 18.98 3.53 28.28
C GLN A 582 19.31 4.69 29.24
N ASP A 583 20.32 5.51 28.96
CA ASP A 583 20.58 6.78 29.60
C ASP A 583 20.63 7.89 28.53
N LYS A 584 19.65 8.79 28.58
CA LYS A 584 19.48 10.03 27.77
C LYS A 584 20.76 10.49 27.03
N VAL A 585 20.93 10.08 25.77
CA VAL A 585 21.80 10.83 24.86
C VAL A 585 20.96 11.94 24.23
N ASP A 586 21.37 13.17 24.54
CA ASP A 586 20.86 14.41 23.94
C ASP A 586 20.87 14.29 22.39
N PRO A 587 19.78 14.62 21.66
CA PRO A 587 19.75 14.69 20.20
C PRO A 587 20.94 15.45 19.59
N VAL A 588 21.49 16.42 20.32
CA VAL A 588 22.68 17.21 19.95
C VAL A 588 23.97 16.37 19.91
N ASN A 589 23.96 15.14 20.47
CA ASN A 589 25.09 14.20 20.50
C ASN A 589 24.80 12.86 19.77
N GLY A 590 23.68 12.75 19.04
CA GLY A 590 23.31 11.52 18.31
C GLY A 590 24.27 11.18 17.16
N ARG A 591 24.51 9.88 16.93
CA ARG A 591 25.27 9.40 15.78
C ARG A 591 24.33 8.89 14.70
N ALA A 592 24.75 9.00 13.44
CA ALA A 592 24.08 8.34 12.33
C ALA A 592 25.14 7.70 11.45
N TYR A 593 24.88 6.44 11.09
CA TYR A 593 25.81 5.63 10.32
C TYR A 593 25.41 5.64 8.85
N LEU A 594 26.29 6.13 8.00
CA LEU A 594 26.11 6.02 6.55
C LEU A 594 26.78 4.74 6.06
N ALA A 595 26.04 3.94 5.30
CA ALA A 595 26.55 2.72 4.70
C ALA A 595 26.16 2.62 3.22
N SER A 596 26.93 1.88 2.42
CA SER A 596 26.61 1.71 1.00
C SER A 596 25.35 0.86 0.81
N GLY A 597 24.37 1.39 0.08
CA GLY A 597 23.17 0.63 -0.31
C GLY A 597 23.31 -0.14 -1.63
N ASP A 598 24.47 -0.11 -2.28
CA ASP A 598 24.68 -0.72 -3.59
C ASP A 598 24.97 -2.22 -3.45
N ASP A 599 24.42 -3.06 -4.35
CA ASP A 599 24.45 -4.52 -4.22
C ASP A 599 25.87 -5.08 -4.04
N ALA A 600 26.86 -4.51 -4.73
CA ALA A 600 28.27 -4.90 -4.64
C ALA A 600 28.92 -4.64 -3.25
N HIS A 601 28.27 -3.83 -2.40
CA HIS A 601 28.79 -3.36 -1.12
C HIS A 601 27.80 -3.57 0.05
N LEU A 602 26.70 -4.32 -0.16
CA LEU A 602 25.70 -4.58 0.89
C LEU A 602 26.30 -5.28 2.12
N ILE A 603 27.39 -6.05 1.96
CA ILE A 603 28.08 -6.71 3.08
C ILE A 603 28.63 -5.69 4.08
N ASP A 604 29.09 -4.52 3.63
CA ASP A 604 29.63 -3.48 4.49
C ASP A 604 28.51 -2.88 5.37
N SER A 605 27.29 -2.82 4.83
CA SER A 605 26.07 -2.41 5.54
C SER A 605 25.60 -3.45 6.57
N VAL A 606 25.78 -4.74 6.30
CA VAL A 606 25.52 -5.81 7.30
C VAL A 606 26.38 -5.59 8.53
N VAL A 607 27.67 -5.33 8.31
CA VAL A 607 28.61 -5.22 9.41
C VAL A 607 28.43 -3.91 10.16
N ALA A 608 28.07 -2.82 9.48
CA ALA A 608 27.60 -1.59 10.13
C ALA A 608 26.37 -1.83 11.02
N GLY A 609 25.51 -2.80 10.69
CA GLY A 609 24.34 -3.26 11.45
C GLY A 609 24.56 -3.52 12.94
N GLN A 610 25.80 -3.83 13.33
CA GLN A 610 26.17 -4.07 14.72
C GLN A 610 26.41 -2.79 15.53
N LEU A 611 26.49 -1.62 14.88
CA LEU A 611 26.62 -0.33 15.54
C LEU A 611 25.23 0.09 16.04
N THR A 612 25.08 0.18 17.36
CA THR A 612 23.76 0.30 18.01
C THR A 612 23.45 1.72 18.50
N ASP A 613 24.44 2.60 18.46
CA ASP A 613 24.41 3.96 19.03
C ASP A 613 23.87 5.00 18.02
N GLY A 614 23.01 4.58 17.09
CA GLY A 614 22.47 5.42 16.03
C GLY A 614 21.84 4.65 14.86
N PRO A 615 20.97 5.30 14.04
CA PRO A 615 20.41 4.70 12.83
C PRO A 615 21.45 4.40 11.76
N ILE A 616 21.14 3.43 10.89
CA ILE A 616 21.86 3.20 9.63
C ILE A 616 21.05 3.75 8.48
N MET A 617 21.66 4.65 7.71
CA MET A 617 21.13 5.14 6.45
C MET A 617 21.96 4.63 5.29
N LEU A 618 21.27 4.07 4.31
CA LEU A 618 21.88 3.64 3.07
C LEU A 618 22.03 4.82 2.13
N VAL A 619 23.18 4.89 1.48
CA VAL A 619 23.49 5.92 0.48
C VAL A 619 24.14 5.28 -0.76
N PRO A 620 23.90 5.83 -1.97
CA PRO A 620 24.51 5.31 -3.19
C PRO A 620 26.00 5.64 -3.26
N THR A 621 26.82 4.74 -3.83
CA THR A 621 28.28 5.00 -3.98
C THR A 621 28.59 6.14 -4.93
N SER A 622 27.63 6.51 -5.79
CA SER A 622 27.73 7.65 -6.70
C SER A 622 27.78 9.02 -6.01
N GLY A 623 27.48 9.10 -4.71
CA GLY A 623 27.40 10.35 -3.96
C GLY A 623 26.13 11.18 -4.21
N LYS A 624 25.26 10.76 -5.14
CA LYS A 624 23.97 11.43 -5.41
C LYS A 624 22.92 11.02 -4.39
N ILE A 625 22.94 11.65 -3.23
CA ILE A 625 21.97 11.39 -2.16
C ILE A 625 20.64 12.08 -2.50
N SER A 626 19.53 11.37 -2.27
CA SER A 626 18.21 11.93 -2.54
C SER A 626 17.84 13.02 -1.54
N GLU A 627 17.04 13.99 -1.98
CA GLU A 627 16.60 15.12 -1.15
C GLU A 627 15.91 14.68 0.17
N PRO A 628 15.06 13.64 0.23
CA PRO A 628 14.50 13.16 1.50
C PRO A 628 15.56 12.64 2.49
N VAL A 629 16.57 11.91 2.01
CA VAL A 629 17.68 11.42 2.83
C VAL A 629 18.55 12.58 3.33
N LEU A 630 18.82 13.58 2.48
CA LEU A 630 19.51 14.82 2.87
C LEU A 630 18.72 15.63 3.90
N LYS A 631 17.39 15.73 3.75
CA LYS A 631 16.52 16.41 4.72
C LYS A 631 16.49 15.71 6.07
N HIS A 632 16.53 14.38 6.10
CA HIS A 632 16.66 13.65 7.37
C HIS A 632 18.04 13.85 8.02
N LEU A 633 19.13 13.81 7.25
CA LEU A 633 20.47 14.15 7.73
C LEU A 633 20.52 15.58 8.31
N ALA A 634 19.71 16.50 7.77
CA ALA A 634 19.56 17.85 8.31
C ALA A 634 18.69 17.93 9.58
N TYR A 635 17.75 17.00 9.78
CA TYR A 635 16.90 16.90 10.97
C TYR A 635 17.64 16.28 12.18
N LEU A 636 18.67 15.47 11.95
CA LEU A 636 19.55 14.94 13.01
C LEU A 636 20.55 15.98 13.55
N LYS A 637 20.51 17.22 13.04
CA LYS A 637 21.23 18.39 13.58
C LYS A 637 20.46 18.98 14.74
#